data_AF-A0A9N8MFM1-F1
#
_entry.id   AF-A0A9N8MFM1-F1
#
_cell.length_a   1.000
_cell.length_b   1.000
_cell.length_c   1.000
_cell.angle_alpha   90.00
_cell.angle_beta   90.00
_cell.angle_gamma   90.00
#
_symmetry.space_group_name_H-M   'P 1'
#
loop_
_entity.id
_entity.type
_entity.pdbx_description
1 polymer ?
#
loop_
_entity_poly.entity_id
_entity_poly.type
_entity_poly.pdbx_seq_one_letter_code
_entity_poly.pdbx_strand_id
1 'polypeptide(L)'
;MTEITTSQPSEIILFLTAKENSSFISTKQQRHLVMLATASVLVSLLFATSASVWVYLHSNNSFLAVCTWIFSLIVYLMVNRAYFLFSSVTHQKGKFKFIMVYIILYSISAYLIVCDVFCFYLLEEKMVLLQNIDSPLERFSAMQTVTEALQPNEQKAYRQYQFSVLAIVFIISLIPLLIQSLLIQQDAFNSPEMKSDELRQQIVAELEGKKLEYTQLFNAVESDGVFQEDFLSGEDRKKKAEELLNQINHLKHSLQDIL
;
A
#
# COMPACT_ATOMS: atom_id res chain seq x y z
N MET A 1 -3.99 -27.74 17.60
CA MET A 1 -3.30 -27.27 16.40
C MET A 1 -3.56 -25.78 16.36
N THR A 2 -2.64 -24.96 16.85
CA THR A 2 -2.72 -23.52 16.60
C THR A 2 -1.81 -23.30 15.43
N GLU A 3 -2.41 -22.91 14.30
CA GLU A 3 -1.66 -22.47 13.13
C GLU A 3 -0.64 -21.45 13.59
N ILE A 4 0.62 -21.69 13.26
CA ILE A 4 1.65 -20.68 13.25
C ILE A 4 1.04 -19.56 12.41
N THR A 5 0.55 -18.50 13.05
CA THR A 5 0.16 -17.30 12.34
C THR A 5 1.45 -16.56 12.05
N THR A 6 2.28 -17.16 11.18
CA THR A 6 2.87 -16.39 10.09
C THR A 6 1.67 -15.73 9.45
N SER A 7 1.31 -14.52 9.91
CA SER A 7 0.31 -13.75 9.19
C SER A 7 0.98 -13.40 7.88
N GLN A 8 0.92 -14.34 6.94
CA GLN A 8 1.36 -14.09 5.59
C GLN A 8 0.58 -12.84 5.17
N PRO A 9 1.27 -11.77 4.73
CA PRO A 9 0.56 -10.62 4.22
C PRO A 9 -0.44 -11.13 3.18
N SER A 10 -1.65 -10.56 3.20
CA SER A 10 -2.73 -11.04 2.34
C SER A 10 -2.25 -11.19 0.90
N GLU A 11 -2.76 -12.18 0.18
CA GLU A 11 -2.38 -12.43 -1.22
C GLU A 11 -2.48 -11.17 -2.08
N ILE A 12 -3.45 -10.30 -1.77
CA ILE A 12 -3.64 -8.99 -2.40
C ILE A 12 -2.42 -8.09 -2.17
N ILE A 13 -1.91 -7.99 -0.94
CA ILE A 13 -0.72 -7.18 -0.62
C ILE A 13 0.51 -7.74 -1.34
N LEU A 14 0.67 -9.06 -1.36
CA LEU A 14 1.75 -9.73 -2.06
C LEU A 14 1.68 -9.48 -3.57
N PHE A 15 0.49 -9.55 -4.15
CA PHE A 15 0.25 -9.24 -5.56
C PHE A 15 0.57 -7.78 -5.90
N LEU A 16 0.06 -6.85 -5.11
CA LEU A 16 0.27 -5.40 -5.31
C LEU A 16 1.73 -5.01 -5.20
N THR A 17 2.49 -5.68 -4.33
CA THR A 17 3.92 -5.41 -4.11
C THR A 17 4.85 -6.26 -4.98
N ALA A 18 4.30 -7.15 -5.83
CA ALA A 18 5.05 -8.09 -6.68
C ALA A 18 6.01 -9.00 -5.90
N LYS A 19 5.53 -9.53 -4.76
CA LYS A 19 6.28 -10.39 -3.83
C LYS A 19 5.59 -11.75 -3.63
N GLU A 20 4.84 -12.24 -4.61
CA GLU A 20 4.05 -13.47 -4.49
C GLU A 20 4.89 -14.72 -4.16
N ASN A 21 6.18 -14.72 -4.53
CA ASN A 21 7.09 -15.87 -4.36
C ASN A 21 8.02 -15.77 -3.14
N SER A 22 7.89 -14.78 -2.26
CA SER A 22 8.76 -14.67 -1.08
C SER A 22 8.33 -15.66 0.02
N SER A 23 9.19 -16.64 0.31
CA SER A 23 8.94 -17.71 1.28
C SER A 23 9.06 -17.30 2.76
N PHE A 24 9.69 -16.15 3.05
CA PHE A 24 9.81 -15.63 4.40
C PHE A 24 9.82 -14.10 4.40
N ILE A 25 8.92 -13.50 5.20
CA ILE A 25 8.78 -12.05 5.37
C ILE A 25 8.81 -11.78 6.87
N SER A 26 9.83 -11.07 7.35
CA SER A 26 9.90 -10.61 8.74
C SER A 26 8.73 -9.66 9.05
N THR A 27 8.34 -9.53 10.31
CA THR A 27 7.28 -8.58 10.74
C THR A 27 7.59 -7.14 10.36
N LYS A 28 8.86 -6.74 10.32
CA LYS A 28 9.30 -5.41 9.86
C LYS A 28 9.14 -5.25 8.35
N GLN A 29 9.53 -6.25 7.56
CA GLN A 29 9.28 -6.26 6.11
C GLN A 29 7.78 -6.28 5.80
N GLN A 30 6.97 -7.01 6.56
CA GLN A 30 5.52 -7.05 6.40
C GLN A 30 4.89 -5.65 6.54
N ARG A 31 5.30 -4.87 7.53
CA ARG A 31 4.84 -3.47 7.70
C ARG A 31 5.20 -2.59 6.51
N HIS A 32 6.42 -2.73 6.00
CA HIS A 32 6.86 -1.98 4.82
C HIS A 32 6.14 -2.42 3.54
N LEU A 33 5.81 -3.70 3.38
CA LEU A 33 5.00 -4.20 2.27
C LEU A 33 3.56 -3.69 2.33
N VAL A 34 2.94 -3.68 3.52
CA VAL A 34 1.62 -3.07 3.72
C VAL A 34 1.68 -1.58 3.36
N MET A 35 2.68 -0.85 3.85
CA MET A 35 2.86 0.57 3.55
C MET A 35 3.08 0.84 2.05
N LEU A 36 3.81 -0.05 1.37
CA LEU A 36 4.02 0.03 -0.07
C LEU A 36 2.72 -0.20 -0.84
N ALA A 37 1.95 -1.23 -0.48
CA ALA A 37 0.66 -1.55 -1.09
C ALA A 37 -0.34 -0.40 -0.89
N THR A 38 -0.44 0.15 0.32
CA THR A 38 -1.35 1.26 0.60
C THR A 38 -0.94 2.53 -0.12
N ALA A 39 0.36 2.88 -0.13
CA ALA A 39 0.85 4.03 -0.89
C ALA A 39 0.60 3.87 -2.40
N SER A 40 0.84 2.67 -2.94
CA SER A 40 0.56 2.33 -4.35
C SER A 40 -0.92 2.51 -4.70
N VAL A 41 -1.82 2.01 -3.86
CA VAL A 41 -3.28 2.15 -4.05
C VAL A 41 -3.71 3.60 -3.93
N LEU A 42 -3.22 4.34 -2.93
CA LEU A 42 -3.55 5.76 -2.73
C LEU A 42 -3.12 6.62 -3.91
N VAL A 43 -1.89 6.43 -4.40
CA VAL A 43 -1.41 7.12 -5.59
C VAL A 43 -2.27 6.75 -6.80
N SER A 44 -2.57 5.48 -7.00
CA SER A 44 -3.40 5.04 -8.14
C SER A 44 -4.83 5.62 -8.07
N LEU A 45 -5.41 5.72 -6.88
CA LEU A 45 -6.71 6.35 -6.64
C LEU A 45 -6.70 7.84 -6.96
N LEU A 46 -5.65 8.57 -6.56
CA LEU A 46 -5.51 10.00 -6.88
C LEU A 46 -5.58 10.21 -8.40
N PHE A 47 -4.74 9.50 -9.14
CA PHE A 47 -4.67 9.65 -10.60
C PHE A 47 -5.93 9.13 -11.32
N ALA A 48 -6.51 8.02 -10.87
CA ALA A 48 -7.76 7.49 -11.43
C ALA A 48 -8.94 8.44 -11.21
N THR A 49 -9.02 9.05 -10.03
CA THR A 49 -10.06 10.02 -9.69
C THR A 49 -9.89 11.29 -10.51
N SER A 50 -8.67 11.83 -10.61
CA SER A 50 -8.40 12.98 -11.47
C SER A 50 -8.70 12.68 -12.94
N ALA A 51 -8.36 11.50 -13.47
CA ALA A 51 -8.68 11.12 -14.84
C ALA A 51 -10.19 11.03 -15.09
N SER A 52 -10.93 10.46 -14.13
CA SER A 52 -12.39 10.37 -14.18
C SER A 52 -13.04 11.75 -14.21
N VAL A 53 -12.63 12.64 -13.29
CA VAL A 53 -13.13 14.02 -13.23
C VAL A 53 -12.76 14.76 -14.51
N TRP A 54 -11.53 14.63 -14.99
CA TRP A 54 -11.09 15.23 -16.25
C TRP A 54 -11.97 14.80 -17.43
N VAL A 55 -12.22 13.49 -17.58
CA VAL A 55 -13.12 12.98 -18.64
C VAL A 55 -14.55 13.47 -18.45
N TYR A 56 -15.06 13.52 -17.22
CA TYR A 56 -16.40 14.05 -16.95
C TYR A 56 -16.52 15.51 -17.38
N LEU A 57 -15.54 16.35 -17.01
CA LEU A 57 -15.50 17.77 -17.36
C LEU A 57 -15.48 17.98 -18.88
N HIS A 58 -14.83 17.10 -19.65
CA HIS A 58 -14.69 17.22 -21.11
C HIS A 58 -15.81 16.57 -21.92
N SER A 59 -16.51 15.58 -21.36
CA SER A 59 -17.52 14.79 -22.10
C SER A 59 -18.94 14.93 -21.57
N ASN A 60 -19.13 15.46 -20.36
CA ASN A 60 -20.38 15.40 -19.57
C ASN A 60 -20.97 13.99 -19.44
N ASN A 61 -20.16 12.95 -19.65
CA ASN A 61 -20.65 11.58 -19.69
C ASN A 61 -20.21 10.84 -18.42
N SER A 62 -21.14 10.72 -17.47
CA SER A 62 -20.88 10.05 -16.19
C SER A 62 -20.50 8.57 -16.36
N PHE A 63 -21.07 7.88 -17.37
CA PHE A 63 -20.71 6.48 -17.63
C PHE A 63 -19.26 6.37 -18.12
N LEU A 64 -18.87 7.21 -19.07
CA LEU A 64 -17.48 7.26 -19.57
C LEU A 64 -16.50 7.63 -18.46
N ALA A 65 -16.87 8.53 -17.56
CA ALA A 65 -16.07 8.91 -16.39
C ALA A 65 -15.85 7.74 -15.43
N VAL A 66 -16.88 6.94 -15.14
CA VAL A 66 -16.77 5.74 -14.30
C VAL A 66 -15.91 4.67 -14.97
N CYS A 67 -16.12 4.43 -16.27
CA CYS A 67 -15.27 3.50 -17.03
C CYS A 67 -13.79 3.93 -17.01
N THR A 68 -13.54 5.23 -17.20
CA THR A 68 -12.19 5.80 -17.13
C THR A 68 -11.59 5.65 -15.74
N TRP A 69 -12.39 5.81 -14.69
CA TRP A 69 -11.94 5.62 -13.31
C TRP A 69 -11.42 4.20 -13.08
N ILE A 70 -12.24 3.19 -13.41
CA ILE A 70 -11.90 1.77 -13.24
C ILE A 70 -10.66 1.42 -14.07
N PHE A 71 -10.66 1.81 -15.35
CA PHE A 71 -9.55 1.51 -16.25
C PHE A 71 -8.25 2.17 -15.79
N SER A 72 -8.28 3.46 -15.45
CA SER A 72 -7.12 4.19 -14.96
C SER A 72 -6.59 3.58 -13.66
N LEU A 73 -7.46 3.22 -12.73
CA LEU A 73 -7.08 2.58 -11.47
C LEU A 73 -6.29 1.29 -11.73
N ILE A 74 -6.79 0.43 -12.62
CA ILE A 74 -6.11 -0.82 -13.00
C ILE A 74 -4.76 -0.50 -13.64
N VAL A 75 -4.70 0.44 -14.59
CA VAL A 75 -3.47 0.80 -15.29
C VAL A 75 -2.41 1.32 -14.32
N TYR A 76 -2.74 2.27 -13.45
CA TYR A 76 -1.77 2.82 -12.48
C TYR A 76 -1.31 1.77 -11.45
N LEU A 77 -2.21 0.89 -10.99
CA LEU A 77 -1.82 -0.24 -10.14
C LEU A 77 -0.86 -1.18 -10.86
N MET A 78 -1.10 -1.49 -12.14
CA MET A 78 -0.21 -2.34 -12.94
C MET A 78 1.14 -1.68 -13.23
N VAL A 79 1.17 -0.36 -13.44
CA VAL A 79 2.42 0.41 -13.59
C VAL A 79 3.24 0.36 -12.30
N ASN A 80 2.61 0.61 -11.14
CA ASN A 80 3.27 0.47 -9.83
C ASN A 80 3.81 -0.94 -9.61
N ARG A 81 2.97 -1.96 -9.86
CA ARG A 81 3.36 -3.37 -9.73
C ARG A 81 4.52 -3.73 -10.64
N ALA A 82 4.46 -3.33 -11.91
CA ALA A 82 5.54 -3.56 -12.88
C ALA A 82 6.85 -2.93 -12.39
N TYR A 83 6.81 -1.69 -11.89
CA TYR A 83 7.97 -1.05 -11.29
C TYR A 83 8.55 -1.86 -10.12
N PHE A 84 7.72 -2.31 -9.17
CA PHE A 84 8.18 -3.11 -8.04
C PHE A 84 8.84 -4.41 -8.49
N LEU A 85 8.26 -5.10 -9.48
CA LEU A 85 8.76 -6.34 -10.05
C LEU A 85 10.11 -6.15 -10.76
N PHE A 86 10.27 -5.09 -11.57
CA PHE A 86 11.55 -4.81 -12.23
C PHE A 86 12.63 -4.30 -11.26
N SER A 87 12.23 -3.60 -10.20
CA SER A 87 13.16 -3.12 -9.17
C SER A 87 13.70 -4.23 -8.27
N SER A 88 12.97 -5.34 -8.10
CA SER A 88 13.43 -6.49 -7.32
C SER A 88 14.37 -7.41 -8.12
N VAL A 89 14.09 -7.64 -9.41
CA VAL A 89 14.87 -8.54 -10.28
C VAL A 89 16.20 -7.93 -10.73
N THR A 90 16.24 -6.62 -10.98
CA THR A 90 17.37 -6.01 -11.68
C THR A 90 18.41 -5.49 -10.69
N HIS A 91 19.27 -6.34 -10.11
CA HIS A 91 20.45 -5.82 -9.42
C HIS A 91 21.38 -5.10 -10.43
N GLN A 92 21.35 -3.77 -10.38
CA GLN A 92 22.33 -2.79 -10.89
C GLN A 92 22.21 -2.22 -12.32
N LYS A 93 22.02 -2.96 -13.41
CA LYS A 93 22.21 -2.35 -14.78
C LYS A 93 20.98 -1.73 -15.47
N GLY A 94 19.75 -2.04 -15.05
CA GLY A 94 18.52 -1.53 -15.69
C GLY A 94 17.62 -0.64 -14.82
N LYS A 95 17.89 -0.56 -13.50
CA LYS A 95 17.02 0.12 -12.51
C LYS A 95 16.75 1.59 -12.84
N PHE A 96 17.78 2.31 -13.28
CA PHE A 96 17.65 3.75 -13.57
C PHE A 96 16.65 4.04 -14.69
N LYS A 97 16.60 3.21 -15.74
CA LYS A 97 15.69 3.41 -16.88
C LYS A 97 14.23 3.26 -16.45
N PHE A 98 13.90 2.25 -15.65
CA PHE A 98 12.53 2.03 -15.17
C PHE A 98 12.08 3.11 -14.18
N ILE A 99 12.96 3.57 -13.29
CA ILE A 99 12.68 4.71 -12.41
C ILE A 99 12.39 5.97 -13.23
N MET A 100 13.19 6.25 -14.26
CA MET A 100 12.98 7.42 -15.12
C MET A 100 11.65 7.33 -15.88
N VAL A 101 11.32 6.17 -16.46
CA VAL A 101 10.02 5.98 -17.14
C VAL A 101 8.85 6.18 -16.18
N TYR A 102 8.95 5.66 -14.96
CA TYR A 102 7.95 5.87 -13.92
C TYR A 102 7.76 7.36 -13.61
N ILE A 103 8.85 8.08 -13.33
CA ILE A 103 8.83 9.50 -13.01
C ILE A 103 8.23 10.30 -14.19
N ILE A 104 8.66 10.04 -15.42
CA ILE A 104 8.16 10.73 -16.61
C ILE A 104 6.66 10.51 -16.77
N LEU A 105 6.18 9.26 -16.67
CA LEU A 105 4.76 8.93 -16.81
C LEU A 105 3.91 9.64 -15.76
N TYR A 106 4.30 9.54 -14.48
CA TYR A 106 3.56 10.20 -13.39
C TYR A 106 3.63 11.73 -13.48
N SER A 107 4.74 12.30 -13.95
CA SER A 107 4.88 13.75 -14.15
C SER A 107 4.00 14.27 -15.28
N ILE A 108 3.96 13.55 -16.41
CA ILE A 108 3.09 13.90 -17.54
C ILE A 108 1.63 13.80 -17.12
N SER A 109 1.23 12.72 -16.46
CA SER A 109 -0.14 12.56 -15.96
C SER A 109 -0.50 13.63 -14.92
N ALA A 110 0.44 14.00 -14.04
CA ALA A 110 0.19 15.02 -13.01
C ALA A 110 -0.06 16.38 -13.67
N TYR A 111 0.77 16.73 -14.66
CA TYR A 111 0.64 17.99 -15.38
C TYR A 111 -0.63 18.06 -16.25
N LEU A 112 -0.93 17.00 -17.01
CA LEU A 112 -2.03 17.02 -17.98
C LEU A 112 -3.40 16.79 -17.34
N ILE A 113 -3.48 15.99 -16.29
CA ILE A 113 -4.77 15.55 -15.73
C ILE A 113 -5.01 16.20 -14.38
N VAL A 114 -4.08 16.04 -13.44
CA VAL A 114 -4.30 16.45 -12.05
C VAL A 114 -4.29 17.97 -11.92
N CYS A 115 -3.25 18.63 -12.42
CA CYS A 115 -3.16 20.08 -12.40
C CYS A 115 -4.36 20.74 -13.10
N ASP A 116 -4.78 20.21 -14.25
CA ASP A 116 -5.88 20.76 -15.02
C ASP A 116 -7.21 20.71 -14.23
N VAL A 117 -7.51 19.58 -13.59
CA VAL A 117 -8.69 19.41 -12.72
C VAL A 117 -8.67 20.39 -11.54
N PHE A 118 -7.54 20.50 -10.83
CA PHE A 118 -7.45 21.40 -9.68
C PHE A 118 -7.49 22.88 -10.08
N CYS A 119 -6.94 23.22 -11.24
CA CYS A 119 -6.98 24.58 -11.79
C CYS A 119 -8.38 24.94 -12.31
N PHE A 120 -9.13 23.98 -12.85
CA PHE A 120 -10.54 24.17 -13.23
C PHE A 120 -11.37 24.63 -12.03
N TYR A 121 -11.30 23.92 -10.90
CA TYR A 121 -12.04 24.29 -9.69
C TYR A 121 -11.61 25.62 -9.08
N LEU A 122 -10.34 26.01 -9.24
CA LEU A 122 -9.89 27.35 -8.83
C LEU A 122 -10.58 28.47 -9.64
N LEU A 123 -10.89 28.21 -10.91
CA LEU A 123 -11.48 29.18 -11.84
C LEU A 123 -13.01 29.08 -11.95
N GLU A 124 -13.64 28.10 -11.31
CA GLU A 124 -15.07 27.80 -11.45
C GLU A 124 -15.94 29.03 -11.18
N GLU A 125 -15.67 29.76 -10.10
CA GLU A 125 -16.42 30.96 -9.73
C GLU A 125 -16.36 32.04 -10.82
N LYS A 126 -15.21 32.21 -11.48
CA LYS A 126 -15.04 33.18 -12.58
C LYS A 126 -15.67 32.71 -13.89
N MET A 127 -15.72 31.39 -14.11
CA MET A 127 -16.40 30.81 -15.27
C MET A 127 -17.92 30.92 -15.19
N VAL A 128 -18.52 30.77 -14.00
CA VAL A 128 -19.97 30.90 -13.81
C VAL A 128 -20.49 32.32 -14.12
N LEU A 129 -19.64 33.33 -14.02
CA LEU A 129 -19.97 34.73 -14.37
C LEU A 129 -20.08 34.97 -15.88
N LEU A 130 -19.51 34.10 -16.72
CA LEU A 130 -19.74 34.08 -18.16
C LEU A 130 -21.07 33.37 -18.42
N GLN A 131 -22.15 34.14 -18.58
CA GLN A 131 -23.48 33.60 -18.89
C GLN A 131 -23.44 32.76 -20.18
N ASN A 132 -24.14 31.61 -20.17
CA ASN A 132 -24.24 30.57 -21.22
C ASN A 132 -23.04 29.63 -21.37
N ILE A 133 -22.92 28.67 -20.43
CA ILE A 133 -22.02 27.53 -20.59
C ILE A 133 -22.83 26.23 -20.44
N ASP A 134 -23.42 25.77 -21.54
CA ASP A 134 -24.28 24.58 -21.54
C ASP A 134 -23.52 23.31 -22.01
N SER A 135 -22.40 23.46 -22.73
CA SER A 135 -21.61 22.33 -23.22
C SER A 135 -20.22 22.17 -22.55
N PRO A 136 -19.66 20.94 -22.46
CA PRO A 136 -18.29 20.69 -21.97
C PRO A 136 -17.19 21.41 -22.77
N LEU A 137 -17.39 21.53 -24.08
CA LEU A 137 -16.48 22.24 -24.95
C LEU A 137 -16.52 23.75 -24.67
N GLU A 138 -17.71 24.28 -24.37
CA GLU A 138 -17.87 25.65 -23.87
C GLU A 138 -17.24 25.83 -22.48
N ARG A 139 -17.30 24.85 -21.58
CA ARG A 139 -16.62 24.93 -20.26
C ARG A 139 -15.11 25.02 -20.39
N PHE A 140 -14.53 24.20 -21.27
CA PHE A 140 -13.08 24.20 -21.50
C PHE A 140 -12.61 25.46 -22.23
N SER A 141 -13.32 25.89 -23.28
CA SER A 141 -13.01 27.16 -23.96
C SER A 141 -13.26 28.37 -23.06
N ALA A 142 -14.27 28.33 -22.18
CA ALA A 142 -14.47 29.35 -21.14
C ALA A 142 -13.32 29.36 -20.14
N MET A 143 -12.80 28.20 -19.70
CA MET A 143 -11.62 28.13 -18.83
C MET A 143 -10.41 28.80 -19.48
N GLN A 144 -10.15 28.54 -20.77
CA GLN A 144 -9.07 29.20 -21.52
C GLN A 144 -9.31 30.72 -21.63
N THR A 145 -10.53 31.12 -22.00
CA THR A 145 -10.91 32.53 -22.15
C THR A 145 -10.79 33.29 -20.82
N VAL A 146 -11.25 32.69 -19.71
CA VAL A 146 -11.09 33.25 -18.36
C VAL A 146 -9.62 33.38 -18.01
N THR A 147 -8.83 32.34 -18.25
CA THR A 147 -7.39 32.35 -17.94
C THR A 147 -6.64 33.45 -18.71
N GLU A 148 -6.99 33.69 -19.97
CA GLU A 148 -6.43 34.75 -20.79
C GLU A 148 -6.93 36.15 -20.36
N ALA A 149 -8.18 36.25 -19.88
CA ALA A 149 -8.79 37.48 -19.40
C ALA A 149 -8.41 37.85 -17.94
N LEU A 150 -7.72 36.97 -17.21
CA LEU A 150 -7.23 37.25 -15.86
C LEU A 150 -6.28 38.45 -15.85
N GLN A 151 -6.36 39.26 -14.79
CA GLN A 151 -5.38 40.33 -14.58
C GLN A 151 -3.96 39.75 -14.40
N PRO A 152 -2.88 40.50 -14.69
CA PRO A 152 -1.51 39.99 -14.59
C PRO A 152 -1.15 39.36 -13.23
N ASN A 153 -1.67 39.93 -12.14
CA ASN A 153 -1.46 39.40 -10.79
C ASN A 153 -2.20 38.06 -10.57
N GLU A 154 -3.37 37.91 -11.16
CA GLU A 154 -4.19 36.69 -11.06
C GLU A 154 -3.63 35.58 -11.94
N GLN A 155 -3.12 35.90 -13.14
CA GLN A 155 -2.38 34.95 -13.98
C GLN A 155 -1.12 34.44 -13.27
N LYS A 156 -0.40 35.33 -12.55
CA LYS A 156 0.74 34.93 -11.73
C LYS A 156 0.32 33.98 -10.60
N ALA A 157 -0.76 34.30 -9.88
CA ALA A 157 -1.29 33.45 -8.83
C ALA A 157 -1.75 32.08 -9.35
N TYR A 158 -2.43 32.05 -10.51
CA TYR A 158 -2.85 30.82 -11.18
C TYR A 158 -1.67 29.91 -11.53
N ARG A 159 -0.62 30.47 -12.15
CA ARG A 159 0.60 29.70 -12.46
C ARG A 159 1.29 29.19 -11.20
N GLN A 160 1.37 30.01 -10.15
CA GLN A 160 1.93 29.58 -8.86
C GLN A 160 1.14 28.43 -8.24
N TYR A 161 -0.19 28.47 -8.32
CA TYR A 161 -1.05 27.39 -7.88
C TYR A 161 -0.82 26.12 -8.70
N GLN A 162 -0.79 26.23 -10.04
CA GLN A 162 -0.52 25.10 -10.94
C GLN A 162 0.82 24.42 -10.61
N PHE A 163 1.89 25.20 -10.40
CA PHE A 163 3.19 24.66 -10.00
C PHE A 163 3.18 24.03 -8.60
N SER A 164 2.43 24.60 -7.66
CA SER A 164 2.30 24.07 -6.30
C SER A 164 1.59 22.71 -6.30
N VAL A 165 0.49 22.60 -7.04
CA VAL A 165 -0.25 21.35 -7.24
C VAL A 165 0.66 20.31 -7.90
N LEU A 166 1.37 20.69 -8.97
CA LEU A 166 2.31 19.79 -9.65
C LEU A 166 3.38 19.26 -8.69
N ALA A 167 3.97 20.14 -7.88
CA ALA A 167 5.00 19.76 -6.91
C ALA A 167 4.46 18.80 -5.84
N ILE A 168 3.27 19.06 -5.29
CA ILE A 168 2.65 18.20 -4.28
C ILE A 168 2.36 16.81 -4.86
N VAL A 169 1.72 16.75 -6.03
CA VAL A 169 1.37 15.48 -6.69
C VAL A 169 2.63 14.69 -7.07
N PHE A 170 3.66 15.39 -7.54
CA PHE A 170 4.97 14.79 -7.81
C PHE A 170 5.55 14.15 -6.55
N ILE A 171 5.62 14.86 -5.42
CA ILE A 171 6.12 14.32 -4.15
C ILE A 171 5.32 13.08 -3.73
N ILE A 172 3.99 13.14 -3.80
CA ILE A 172 3.11 12.02 -3.45
C ILE A 172 3.42 10.79 -4.32
N SER A 173 3.59 10.97 -5.62
CA SER A 173 3.92 9.88 -6.55
C SER A 173 5.31 9.25 -6.31
N LEU A 174 6.23 9.93 -5.63
CA LEU A 174 7.53 9.38 -5.27
C LEU A 174 7.50 8.48 -4.01
N ILE A 175 6.45 8.56 -3.19
CA ILE A 175 6.36 7.80 -1.93
C ILE A 175 6.52 6.28 -2.15
N PRO A 176 5.83 5.63 -3.12
CA PRO A 176 6.02 4.21 -3.37
C PRO A 176 7.46 3.85 -3.79
N LEU A 177 8.13 4.72 -4.55
CA LEU A 177 9.52 4.52 -4.95
C LEU A 177 10.46 4.51 -3.74
N LEU A 178 10.26 5.44 -2.80
CA LEU A 178 11.06 5.56 -1.59
C LEU A 178 10.90 4.32 -0.70
N ILE A 179 9.66 3.87 -0.47
CA ILE A 179 9.39 2.68 0.34
C ILE A 179 10.02 1.44 -0.31
N GLN A 180 9.89 1.29 -1.63
CA GLN A 180 10.52 0.19 -2.36
C GLN A 180 12.05 0.23 -2.26
N SER A 181 12.66 1.41 -2.31
CA SER A 181 14.10 1.55 -2.11
C SER A 181 14.54 1.11 -0.71
N LEU A 182 13.78 1.49 0.33
CA LEU A 182 14.06 1.07 1.70
C LEU A 182 13.94 -0.45 1.88
N LEU A 183 12.94 -1.08 1.25
CA LEU A 183 12.77 -2.54 1.24
C LEU A 183 13.96 -3.24 0.57
N ILE A 184 14.41 -2.76 -0.59
CA ILE A 184 15.58 -3.32 -1.30
C ILE A 184 16.85 -3.18 -0.46
N GLN A 185 17.03 -2.05 0.22
CA GLN A 185 18.18 -1.86 1.12
C GLN A 185 18.12 -2.83 2.30
N GLN A 186 16.97 -3.00 2.95
CA GLN A 186 16.80 -3.98 4.04
C GLN A 186 17.07 -5.42 3.57
N ASP A 187 16.61 -5.79 2.37
CA ASP A 187 16.91 -7.11 1.78
C ASP A 187 18.42 -7.30 1.55
N ALA A 188 19.17 -6.24 1.25
CA ALA A 188 20.62 -6.28 1.10
C ALA A 188 21.39 -6.31 2.44
N PHE A 189 20.79 -5.79 3.53
CA PHE A 189 21.37 -5.81 4.88
C PHE A 189 20.98 -7.05 5.70
N ASN A 190 19.92 -7.77 5.32
CA ASN A 190 19.51 -9.01 5.97
C ASN A 190 20.37 -10.18 5.47
N SER A 191 21.48 -10.44 6.17
CA SER A 191 22.29 -11.64 5.96
C SER A 191 21.46 -12.91 6.22
N PRO A 192 21.83 -14.06 5.62
CA PRO A 192 21.21 -15.36 5.93
C PRO A 192 21.22 -15.67 7.43
N GLU A 193 22.26 -15.20 8.13
CA GLU A 193 22.42 -15.33 9.59
C GLU A 193 21.37 -14.53 10.35
N MET A 194 21.06 -13.29 9.94
CA MET A 194 19.99 -12.49 10.55
C MET A 194 18.62 -13.13 10.35
N LYS A 195 18.36 -13.74 9.20
CA LYS A 195 17.12 -14.50 8.94
C LYS A 195 17.02 -15.75 9.82
N SER A 196 18.14 -16.44 10.03
CA SER A 196 18.23 -17.59 10.94
C SER A 196 17.97 -17.16 12.39
N ASP A 197 18.58 -16.05 12.83
CA ASP A 197 18.38 -15.50 14.18
C ASP A 197 16.96 -15.00 14.42
N GLU A 198 16.32 -14.36 13.43
CA GLU A 198 14.91 -13.96 13.52
C GLU A 198 13.97 -15.19 13.58
N LEU A 199 14.20 -16.22 12.75
CA LEU A 199 13.47 -17.50 12.83
C LEU A 199 13.64 -18.13 14.21
N ARG A 200 14.86 -18.15 14.72
CA ARG A 200 15.18 -18.68 16.05
C ARG A 200 14.45 -17.91 17.15
N GLN A 201 14.46 -16.58 17.11
CA GLN A 201 13.75 -15.74 18.08
C GLN A 201 12.23 -15.95 18.02
N GLN A 202 11.66 -16.12 16.83
CA GLN A 202 10.23 -16.43 16.66
C GLN A 202 9.86 -17.78 17.26
N ILE A 203 10.65 -18.84 16.99
CA ILE A 203 10.42 -20.16 17.55
C ILE A 203 10.56 -20.15 19.08
N VAL A 204 11.53 -19.40 19.63
CA VAL A 204 11.68 -19.24 21.09
C VAL A 204 10.46 -18.56 21.70
N ALA A 205 9.99 -17.46 21.12
CA ALA A 205 8.82 -16.75 21.62
C ALA A 205 7.54 -17.59 21.57
N GLU A 206 7.34 -18.37 20.50
CA GLU A 206 6.20 -19.29 20.36
C GLU A 206 6.28 -20.44 21.37
N LEU A 207 7.48 -20.98 21.59
CA LEU A 207 7.73 -22.02 22.58
C LEU A 207 7.48 -21.52 24.01
N GLU A 208 7.83 -20.28 24.33
CA GLU A 208 7.50 -19.64 25.60
C GLU A 208 5.99 -19.42 25.75
N GLY A 209 5.30 -18.95 24.71
CA GLY A 209 3.85 -18.80 24.69
C GLY A 209 3.11 -20.13 24.92
N LYS A 210 3.54 -21.21 24.25
CA LYS A 210 2.95 -22.54 24.41
C LYS A 210 3.25 -23.16 25.77
N LYS A 211 4.43 -22.92 26.33
CA LYS A 211 4.73 -23.29 27.72
C LYS A 211 3.84 -22.53 28.69
N LEU A 212 3.62 -21.23 28.47
CA LEU A 212 2.73 -20.42 29.30
C LEU A 212 1.28 -20.93 29.23
N GLU A 213 0.75 -21.23 28.04
CA GLU A 213 -0.57 -21.84 27.86
C GLU A 213 -0.67 -23.19 28.58
N TYR A 214 0.37 -24.03 28.47
CA TYR A 214 0.45 -25.31 29.18
C TYR A 214 0.45 -25.10 30.70
N THR A 215 1.26 -24.18 31.23
CA THR A 215 1.29 -23.87 32.67
C THR A 215 -0.04 -23.28 33.16
N GLN A 216 -0.69 -22.41 32.38
CA GLN A 216 -2.00 -21.83 32.71
C GLN A 216 -3.11 -22.88 32.77
N LEU A 217 -3.06 -23.91 31.92
CA LEU A 217 -3.99 -25.06 31.96
C LEU A 217 -3.96 -25.82 33.30
N PHE A 218 -2.83 -25.80 34.01
CA PHE A 218 -2.66 -26.45 35.32
C PHE A 218 -2.74 -25.46 36.49
N ASN A 219 -2.30 -24.21 36.32
CA ASN A 219 -2.37 -23.17 37.36
C ASN A 219 -3.79 -22.63 37.59
N ALA A 220 -4.71 -22.75 36.60
CA ALA A 220 -6.14 -22.47 36.80
C ALA A 220 -6.81 -23.40 37.83
N VAL A 221 -6.10 -24.41 38.34
CA VAL A 221 -6.55 -25.30 39.41
C VAL A 221 -6.21 -24.76 40.81
N GLU A 222 -5.29 -23.80 40.93
CA GLU A 222 -4.77 -23.34 42.24
C GLU A 222 -5.20 -21.92 42.66
N SER A 223 -5.77 -21.09 41.79
CA SER A 223 -6.23 -19.75 42.20
C SER A 223 -7.72 -19.74 42.55
N ASP A 224 -7.98 -19.60 43.86
CA ASP A 224 -9.21 -19.23 44.57
C ASP A 224 -10.51 -19.05 43.76
N GLY A 225 -11.53 -19.77 44.23
CA GLY A 225 -12.85 -19.81 43.63
C GLY A 225 -13.55 -18.47 43.63
N VAL A 226 -13.85 -17.97 42.42
CA VAL A 226 -15.09 -17.29 42.05
C VAL A 226 -15.30 -17.54 40.56
N PHE A 227 -16.41 -18.22 40.22
CA PHE A 227 -17.02 -18.41 38.89
C PHE A 227 -16.21 -17.97 37.65
N GLN A 228 -15.66 -18.95 36.92
CA GLN A 228 -15.40 -18.84 35.47
C GLN A 228 -16.04 -20.05 34.76
N GLU A 229 -17.07 -19.76 33.96
CA GLU A 229 -17.70 -20.68 33.02
C GLU A 229 -16.76 -20.87 31.82
N ASP A 230 -15.87 -21.86 31.88
CA ASP A 230 -15.32 -22.59 30.72
C ASP A 230 -14.42 -23.74 31.22
N PHE A 231 -14.97 -24.60 32.08
CA PHE A 231 -14.26 -25.80 32.50
C PHE A 231 -14.35 -26.86 31.40
N LEU A 232 -13.32 -26.91 30.55
CA LEU A 232 -13.00 -28.10 29.75
C LEU A 232 -13.05 -29.34 30.67
N SER A 233 -13.73 -30.40 30.24
CA SER A 233 -13.81 -31.65 30.99
C SER A 233 -12.39 -32.20 31.26
N GLY A 234 -12.22 -33.02 32.30
CA GLY A 234 -10.89 -33.56 32.65
C GLY A 234 -10.23 -34.32 31.49
N GLU A 235 -11.03 -34.93 30.63
CA GLU A 235 -10.58 -35.66 29.44
C GLU A 235 -10.18 -34.70 28.29
N ASP A 236 -10.95 -33.62 28.09
CA ASP A 236 -10.62 -32.56 27.13
C ASP A 236 -9.36 -31.78 27.52
N ARG A 237 -9.15 -31.55 28.82
CA ARG A 237 -7.92 -30.95 29.36
C ARG A 237 -6.70 -31.84 29.10
N LYS A 238 -6.82 -33.14 29.34
CA LYS A 238 -5.73 -34.10 29.09
C LYS A 238 -5.38 -34.16 27.61
N LYS A 239 -6.39 -34.19 26.74
CA LYS A 239 -6.21 -34.18 25.28
C LYS A 239 -5.55 -32.88 24.81
N LYS A 240 -5.98 -31.72 25.32
CA LYS A 240 -5.37 -30.41 25.01
C LYS A 240 -3.95 -30.29 25.55
N ALA A 241 -3.66 -30.87 26.73
CA ALA A 241 -2.32 -30.91 27.30
C ALA A 241 -1.36 -31.79 26.49
N GLU A 242 -1.79 -32.99 26.07
CA GLU A 242 -1.02 -33.86 25.17
C GLU A 242 -0.76 -33.18 23.81
N GLU A 243 -1.76 -32.48 23.28
CA GLU A 243 -1.63 -31.75 22.02
C GLU A 243 -0.64 -30.58 22.12
N LEU A 244 -0.67 -29.81 23.22
CA LEU A 244 0.31 -28.75 23.50
C LEU A 244 1.72 -29.30 23.71
N LEU A 245 1.85 -30.44 24.39
CA LEU A 245 3.16 -31.07 24.66
C LEU A 245 3.80 -31.61 23.36
N ASN A 246 2.98 -32.15 22.45
CA ASN A 246 3.42 -32.51 21.11
C ASN A 246 3.84 -31.30 20.28
N GLN A 247 3.10 -30.18 20.36
CA GLN A 247 3.49 -28.92 19.70
C GLN A 247 4.80 -28.35 20.26
N ILE A 248 4.98 -28.37 21.59
CA ILE A 248 6.23 -27.93 22.24
C ILE A 248 7.41 -28.80 21.81
N ASN A 249 7.23 -30.12 21.74
CA ASN A 249 8.28 -31.03 21.29
C ASN A 249 8.64 -30.83 19.81
N HIS A 250 7.63 -30.61 18.95
CA HIS A 250 7.86 -30.27 17.55
C HIS A 250 8.65 -28.96 17.42
N LEU A 251 8.25 -27.90 18.14
CA LEU A 251 8.95 -26.61 18.14
C LEU A 251 10.39 -26.72 18.68
N LYS A 252 10.63 -27.53 19.73
CA LYS A 252 11.98 -27.82 20.23
C LYS A 252 12.84 -28.51 19.18
N HIS A 253 12.27 -29.48 18.45
CA HIS A 253 13.00 -30.20 17.42
C HIS A 253 13.34 -29.28 16.25
N SER A 254 12.37 -28.47 15.80
CA SER A 254 12.60 -27.45 14.77
C SER A 254 13.65 -26.42 15.17
N LEU A 255 13.77 -26.08 16.46
CA LEU A 255 14.83 -25.21 16.97
C LEU A 255 16.21 -25.90 16.97
N GLN A 256 16.26 -27.21 17.22
CA GLN A 256 17.49 -28.00 17.15
C GLN A 256 17.99 -28.18 15.71
N ASP A 257 17.09 -28.29 14.74
CA ASP A 257 17.44 -28.45 13.33
C ASP A 257 18.00 -27.16 12.70
N ILE A 258 17.80 -26.01 13.35
CA ILE A 258 18.30 -24.69 12.92
C ILE A 258 19.68 -24.36 13.53
N LEU A 259 20.09 -25.06 14.60
CA LEU A 259 21.36 -24.89 15.34
C LEU A 259 22.51 -25.69 14.70
#